data_AF-A0A081P5S1-F1
#
_entry.id   AF-A0A081P5S1-F1
#
_cell.length_a   1.000
_cell.length_b   1.000
_cell.length_c   1.000
_cell.angle_alpha   90.00
_cell.angle_beta   90.00
_cell.angle_gamma   90.00
#
_symmetry.space_group_name_H-M   'P 1'
#
loop_
_entity.id
_entity.type
_entity.pdbx_description
1 polymer ?
#
loop_
_entity_poly.entity_id
_entity_poly.type
_entity_poly.pdbx_seq_one_letter_code
_entity_poly.pdbx_strand_id
1 'polypeptide(L)'
;MHKTWQKGMAAAAIAALLLAGCGTSKAPLQGTAETPPSKSGQAAQPGTGGDKTTTPTTPPETSTPKPDPEKKELKIKAYYSDAQLEKLVQKDVTISIKQDQDKYLAALNQLKKSPDDKTIPLFKGFTYKSVALKDGQLNLDVSIADDGRLGSGGEEMLLDALQKTMFQFSEVKSIELLVDGKQVESLMGHMDLPHPIKRSQS
;
A
#
# COMPACT_ATOMS: atom_id res chain seq x y z
N MET A 1 -28.12 35.15 -31.63
CA MET A 1 -29.11 34.24 -32.26
C MET A 1 -29.73 33.42 -31.15
N HIS A 2 -31.04 33.51 -30.93
CA HIS A 2 -31.71 32.82 -29.82
C HIS A 2 -32.20 31.44 -30.24
N LYS A 3 -31.96 30.40 -29.42
CA LYS A 3 -32.92 29.30 -29.28
C LYS A 3 -32.79 28.63 -27.91
N THR A 4 -33.88 28.67 -27.15
CA THR A 4 -34.08 28.03 -25.85
C THR A 4 -34.89 26.74 -26.01
N TRP A 5 -35.12 26.03 -24.89
CA TRP A 5 -36.16 25.01 -24.71
C TRP A 5 -35.80 23.63 -25.31
N GLN A 6 -36.05 22.47 -24.68
CA GLN A 6 -37.16 22.11 -23.77
C GLN A 6 -36.74 21.10 -22.68
N LYS A 7 -37.41 21.15 -21.52
CA LYS A 7 -37.33 20.14 -20.44
C LYS A 7 -38.27 18.96 -20.72
N GLY A 8 -37.91 17.76 -20.25
CA GLY A 8 -38.82 16.61 -20.17
C GLY A 8 -38.68 15.89 -18.82
N MET A 9 -39.75 15.87 -18.02
CA MET A 9 -39.85 15.03 -16.82
C MET A 9 -40.61 13.75 -17.16
N ALA A 10 -40.23 12.63 -16.52
CA ALA A 10 -41.13 11.49 -16.32
C ALA A 10 -40.74 10.79 -15.01
N ALA A 11 -41.73 10.39 -14.21
CA ALA A 11 -41.54 9.74 -12.91
C ALA A 11 -42.38 8.46 -12.82
N ALA A 12 -41.78 7.40 -12.26
CA ALA A 12 -42.40 6.23 -11.61
C ALA A 12 -41.22 5.42 -11.02
N ALA A 13 -41.05 5.13 -9.73
CA ALA A 13 -41.96 4.66 -8.68
C ALA A 13 -42.34 3.17 -8.83
N ILE A 14 -42.19 2.43 -7.71
CA ILE A 14 -42.91 1.22 -7.24
C ILE A 14 -42.06 -0.06 -6.98
N ALA A 15 -42.37 -0.66 -5.83
CA ALA A 15 -42.17 -2.04 -5.35
C ALA A 15 -40.78 -2.53 -4.90
N ALA A 16 -40.66 -2.67 -3.58
CA ALA A 16 -39.72 -3.57 -2.92
C ALA A 16 -40.25 -5.03 -2.92
N LEU A 17 -39.35 -5.99 -2.74
CA LEU A 17 -39.68 -7.32 -2.21
C LEU A 17 -38.47 -7.89 -1.45
N LEU A 18 -38.67 -8.08 -0.15
CA LEU A 18 -37.72 -8.74 0.75
C LEU A 18 -37.96 -10.25 0.72
N LEU A 19 -36.89 -11.06 0.65
CA LEU A 19 -36.93 -12.45 1.11
C LEU A 19 -35.69 -12.75 1.94
N ALA A 20 -35.93 -13.19 3.18
CA ALA A 20 -34.91 -13.54 4.14
C ALA A 20 -34.32 -14.93 3.85
N GLY A 21 -33.02 -15.10 4.06
CA GLY A 21 -32.31 -16.36 3.95
C GLY A 21 -31.49 -16.68 5.20
N CYS A 22 -32.15 -17.04 6.30
CA CYS A 22 -31.47 -17.61 7.47
C CYS A 22 -31.27 -19.12 7.28
N GLY A 23 -30.02 -19.55 7.10
CA GLY A 23 -29.63 -20.96 6.96
C GLY A 23 -28.75 -21.42 8.12
N THR A 24 -29.37 -21.86 9.22
CA THR A 24 -28.66 -22.47 10.36
C THR A 24 -28.21 -23.89 10.04
N SER A 25 -26.96 -24.23 10.37
CA SER A 25 -26.58 -25.62 10.73
C SER A 25 -25.37 -25.61 11.65
N LYS A 26 -25.62 -25.99 12.91
CA LYS A 26 -24.63 -26.18 13.97
C LYS A 26 -24.58 -27.68 14.27
N ALA A 27 -23.39 -28.28 14.30
CA ALA A 27 -23.19 -29.60 14.90
C ALA A 27 -21.85 -29.62 15.67
N PRO A 28 -21.71 -30.40 16.76
CA PRO A 28 -20.68 -30.16 17.78
C PRO A 28 -19.75 -31.40 17.96
N LEU A 29 -19.20 -31.54 19.18
CA LEU A 29 -18.35 -32.62 19.73
C LEU A 29 -16.84 -32.41 19.51
N GLN A 30 -15.92 -32.76 20.40
CA GLN A 30 -15.81 -32.95 21.88
C GLN A 30 -14.41 -33.61 22.09
N GLY A 31 -13.81 -33.51 23.28
CA GLY A 31 -12.44 -33.99 23.58
C GLY A 31 -11.52 -32.81 23.93
N THR A 32 -11.14 -32.46 25.17
CA THR A 32 -10.79 -33.22 26.40
C THR A 32 -9.75 -34.34 26.17
N ALA A 33 -8.62 -34.41 26.87
CA ALA A 33 -7.94 -33.48 27.80
C ALA A 33 -6.49 -33.97 28.06
N GLU A 34 -5.76 -33.29 28.97
CA GLU A 34 -4.66 -33.81 29.82
C GLU A 34 -3.21 -33.98 29.29
N THR A 35 -2.31 -33.25 29.96
CA THR A 35 -0.86 -33.48 30.19
C THR A 35 -0.67 -34.05 31.61
N PRO A 36 0.56 -34.35 32.13
CA PRO A 36 1.80 -34.92 31.56
C PRO A 36 2.21 -36.22 32.34
N PRO A 37 3.48 -36.72 32.38
CA PRO A 37 4.52 -36.16 33.26
C PRO A 37 6.01 -36.33 32.82
N SER A 38 6.92 -35.71 33.58
CA SER A 38 8.39 -35.64 33.36
C SER A 38 9.21 -36.83 33.88
N LYS A 39 10.49 -36.93 33.46
CA LYS A 39 11.60 -37.39 34.34
C LYS A 39 12.99 -36.95 33.87
N SER A 40 13.91 -36.76 34.84
CA SER A 40 15.24 -36.15 34.71
C SER A 40 16.39 -37.15 34.57
N GLY A 41 17.57 -36.68 34.13
CA GLY A 41 18.87 -37.36 34.23
C GLY A 41 20.03 -36.35 34.08
N GLN A 42 21.14 -36.55 34.80
CA GLN A 42 22.19 -35.52 35.02
C GLN A 42 23.60 -35.94 34.56
N ALA A 43 24.38 -34.92 34.14
CA ALA A 43 25.85 -34.73 34.25
C ALA A 43 26.86 -35.79 33.75
N ALA A 44 27.82 -35.37 32.90
CA ALA A 44 29.23 -35.07 33.29
C ALA A 44 30.21 -34.85 32.08
N GLN A 45 31.20 -33.97 32.24
CA GLN A 45 32.44 -33.78 31.43
C GLN A 45 33.60 -34.62 32.02
N PRO A 46 34.74 -34.95 31.32
CA PRO A 46 35.77 -34.03 30.74
C PRO A 46 36.43 -34.53 29.39
N GLY A 47 37.47 -33.92 28.78
CA GLY A 47 38.10 -32.60 28.99
C GLY A 47 39.63 -32.47 28.70
N THR A 48 40.06 -32.52 27.42
CA THR A 48 41.43 -32.24 26.90
C THR A 48 41.28 -31.51 25.54
N GLY A 49 42.07 -30.52 25.08
CA GLY A 49 43.47 -30.15 25.31
C GLY A 49 44.37 -30.81 24.26
N GLY A 50 45.03 -30.14 23.30
CA GLY A 50 45.01 -28.74 22.83
C GLY A 50 46.18 -28.52 21.86
N ASP A 51 46.07 -27.62 20.86
CA ASP A 51 47.24 -27.13 20.09
C ASP A 51 47.02 -25.71 19.53
N LYS A 52 48.11 -25.02 19.20
CA LYS A 52 48.20 -23.58 18.91
C LYS A 52 49.18 -23.35 17.77
N THR A 53 48.72 -22.90 16.59
CA THR A 53 49.57 -22.15 15.63
C THR A 53 48.77 -21.25 14.66
N THR A 54 49.37 -20.08 14.44
CA THR A 54 49.05 -18.87 13.66
C THR A 54 48.40 -19.00 12.26
N THR A 55 47.54 -18.04 11.89
CA THR A 55 47.81 -16.95 10.88
C THR A 55 46.57 -16.03 10.68
N PRO A 56 46.69 -14.81 10.11
CA PRO A 56 45.63 -13.80 10.14
C PRO A 56 44.60 -13.98 9.01
N THR A 57 43.31 -13.89 9.35
CA THR A 57 42.22 -13.82 8.36
C THR A 57 41.77 -12.39 8.15
N THR A 58 41.87 -11.94 6.90
CA THR A 58 41.37 -10.67 6.35
C THR A 58 39.92 -10.38 6.78
N PRO A 59 39.52 -9.11 7.01
CA PRO A 59 38.12 -8.76 7.21
C PRO A 59 37.25 -9.27 6.05
N PRO A 60 35.99 -9.70 6.31
CA PRO A 60 35.10 -10.11 5.23
C PRO A 60 34.87 -8.92 4.29
N GLU A 61 35.19 -9.09 3.00
CA GLU A 61 34.83 -8.10 1.99
C GLU A 61 33.31 -7.99 1.93
N THR A 62 32.79 -6.83 2.33
CA THR A 62 31.41 -6.44 2.06
C THR A 62 31.19 -6.47 0.55
N SER A 63 30.50 -7.50 0.07
CA SER A 63 30.09 -7.65 -1.31
C SER A 63 29.23 -6.46 -1.74
N THR A 64 29.87 -5.44 -2.30
CA THR A 64 29.19 -4.32 -2.91
C THR A 64 28.46 -4.82 -4.16
N PRO A 65 27.12 -4.70 -4.24
CA PRO A 65 26.41 -5.10 -5.44
C PRO A 65 26.86 -4.21 -6.60
N LYS A 66 27.46 -4.83 -7.62
CA LYS A 66 27.86 -4.16 -8.85
C LYS A 66 26.64 -3.44 -9.46
N PRO A 67 26.72 -2.13 -9.76
CA PRO A 67 25.59 -1.43 -10.36
C PRO A 67 25.26 -2.03 -11.73
N ASP A 68 24.01 -2.44 -11.87
CA ASP A 68 23.40 -2.91 -13.10
C ASP A 68 23.15 -1.68 -14.01
N PRO A 69 23.89 -1.51 -15.13
CA PRO A 69 23.96 -0.23 -15.84
C PRO A 69 22.67 0.18 -16.57
N GLU A 70 21.62 -0.65 -16.54
CA GLU A 70 20.31 -0.32 -17.13
C GLU A 70 19.34 0.42 -16.20
N LYS A 71 19.63 0.53 -14.90
CA LYS A 71 18.69 1.10 -13.91
C LYS A 71 19.17 2.45 -13.40
N LYS A 72 18.38 3.50 -13.62
CA LYS A 72 18.59 4.81 -12.99
C LYS A 72 18.05 4.78 -11.56
N GLU A 73 18.79 5.33 -10.62
CA GLU A 73 18.30 5.60 -9.27
C GLU A 73 17.72 7.01 -9.16
N LEU A 74 16.56 7.13 -8.51
CA LEU A 74 15.89 8.40 -8.26
C LEU A 74 15.46 8.49 -6.79
N LYS A 75 15.88 9.54 -6.10
CA LYS A 75 15.43 9.84 -4.73
C LYS A 75 14.08 10.55 -4.75
N ILE A 76 13.14 10.07 -3.92
CA ILE A 76 11.77 10.58 -3.81
C ILE A 76 11.36 10.75 -2.35
N LYS A 77 10.33 11.55 -2.11
CA LYS A 77 9.63 11.69 -0.84
C LYS A 77 8.40 10.80 -0.83
N ALA A 78 8.47 9.72 -0.07
CA ALA A 78 7.35 8.80 0.15
C ALA A 78 6.75 9.06 1.53
N TYR A 79 5.42 8.96 1.63
CA TYR A 79 4.67 9.26 2.85
C TYR A 79 3.95 8.01 3.35
N TYR A 80 4.22 7.66 4.60
CA TYR A 80 3.69 6.47 5.28
C TYR A 80 2.96 6.92 6.54
N SER A 81 2.14 6.06 7.13
CA SER A 81 1.63 6.34 8.47
C SER A 81 2.68 5.98 9.53
N ASP A 82 2.56 6.54 10.73
CA ASP A 82 3.32 6.07 11.88
C ASP A 82 2.75 4.79 12.49
N ALA A 83 3.41 4.23 13.50
CA ALA A 83 3.00 2.99 14.15
C ALA A 83 1.60 3.04 14.81
N GLN A 84 1.04 4.24 15.04
CA GLN A 84 -0.26 4.43 15.69
C GLN A 84 -1.42 4.71 14.73
N LEU A 85 -1.14 4.88 13.42
CA LEU A 85 -2.12 5.34 12.43
C LEU A 85 -2.69 6.74 12.71
N GLU A 86 -1.87 7.65 13.28
CA GLU A 86 -2.30 9.00 13.69
C GLU A 86 -1.73 10.11 12.81
N LYS A 87 -0.58 9.89 12.14
CA LYS A 87 0.09 10.92 11.34
C LYS A 87 0.87 10.37 10.16
N LEU A 88 1.00 11.18 9.12
CA LEU A 88 1.94 10.91 8.04
C LEU A 88 3.39 11.23 8.42
N VAL A 89 4.28 10.34 8.02
CA VAL A 89 5.73 10.41 8.19
C VAL A 89 6.37 10.40 6.80
N GLN A 90 7.07 11.47 6.46
CA GLN A 90 7.88 11.56 5.25
C GLN A 90 9.15 10.72 5.40
N LYS A 91 9.50 9.98 4.35
CA LYS A 91 10.80 9.29 4.20
C LYS A 91 11.38 9.63 2.84
N ASP A 92 12.65 10.03 2.82
CA ASP A 92 13.42 10.11 1.58
C ASP A 92 13.89 8.69 1.23
N VAL A 93 13.46 8.18 0.07
CA VAL A 93 13.72 6.79 -0.38
C VAL A 93 14.23 6.78 -1.82
N THR A 94 15.07 5.82 -2.17
CA THR A 94 15.57 5.64 -3.54
C THR A 94 14.73 4.59 -4.26
N ILE A 95 14.19 4.95 -5.43
CA ILE A 95 13.55 4.01 -6.37
C ILE A 95 14.45 3.78 -7.59
N SER A 96 14.39 2.58 -8.17
CA SER A 96 15.09 2.24 -9.41
C SER A 96 14.12 2.20 -10.58
N ILE A 97 14.46 2.86 -11.68
CA ILE A 97 13.63 2.96 -12.91
C ILE A 97 14.46 2.62 -14.14
N LYS A 98 13.81 2.09 -15.20
CA LYS A 98 14.47 1.91 -16.51
C LYS A 98 14.23 3.13 -17.40
N GLN A 99 12.98 3.60 -17.44
CA GLN A 99 12.54 4.74 -18.22
C GLN A 99 11.95 5.82 -17.30
N ASP A 100 12.02 7.09 -17.72
CA ASP A 100 11.60 8.22 -16.87
C ASP A 100 10.06 8.27 -16.66
N GLN A 101 9.30 7.51 -17.46
CA GLN A 101 7.86 7.31 -17.28
C GLN A 101 7.54 6.29 -16.17
N ASP A 102 8.44 5.35 -15.87
CA ASP A 102 8.23 4.31 -14.85
C ASP A 102 8.16 4.88 -13.42
N LYS A 103 8.70 6.09 -13.21
CA LYS A 103 8.87 6.70 -11.88
C LYS A 103 7.57 6.83 -11.09
N TYR A 104 6.43 7.01 -11.77
CA TYR A 104 5.12 7.07 -11.11
C TYR A 104 4.73 5.70 -10.54
N LEU A 105 4.83 4.64 -11.35
CA LEU A 105 4.56 3.28 -10.92
C LEU A 105 5.57 2.79 -9.87
N ALA A 106 6.84 3.17 -9.99
CA ALA A 106 7.88 2.85 -9.01
C ALA A 106 7.63 3.56 -7.67
N ALA A 107 7.29 4.85 -7.69
CA ALA A 107 6.94 5.61 -6.48
C ALA A 107 5.65 5.10 -5.81
N LEU A 108 4.62 4.73 -6.59
CA LEU A 108 3.40 4.09 -6.07
C LEU A 108 3.70 2.72 -5.43
N ASN A 109 4.47 1.86 -6.11
CA ASN A 109 4.90 0.57 -5.54
C ASN A 109 5.74 0.72 -4.26
N GLN A 110 6.49 1.82 -4.14
CA GLN A 110 7.23 2.14 -2.92
C GLN A 110 6.28 2.43 -1.73
N LEU A 111 5.13 3.06 -1.95
CA LEU A 111 4.12 3.29 -0.90
C LEU A 111 3.45 2.00 -0.38
N LYS A 112 3.60 0.87 -1.09
CA LYS A 112 3.10 -0.45 -0.64
C LYS A 112 3.99 -1.10 0.43
N LYS A 113 5.21 -0.62 0.63
CA LYS A 113 6.24 -1.25 1.48
C LYS A 113 6.85 -0.22 2.42
N SER A 114 6.95 -0.56 3.70
CA SER A 114 7.63 0.31 4.64
C SER A 114 9.15 0.32 4.39
N PRO A 115 9.84 1.46 4.52
CA PRO A 115 11.30 1.50 4.56
C PRO A 115 11.86 1.11 5.95
N ASP A 116 11.04 1.10 7.01
CA ASP A 116 11.45 0.69 8.36
C ASP A 116 10.28 0.15 9.22
N ASP A 117 10.62 -0.52 10.32
CA ASP A 117 9.65 -1.12 11.26
C ASP A 117 8.84 -0.08 12.08
N LYS A 118 9.08 1.22 11.89
CA LYS A 118 8.41 2.31 12.63
C LYS A 118 7.32 2.99 11.82
N THR A 119 7.15 2.61 10.56
CA THR A 119 6.16 3.17 9.64
C THR A 119 5.27 2.08 9.04
N ILE A 120 4.02 2.45 8.76
CA ILE A 120 2.99 1.56 8.22
C ILE A 120 2.65 2.01 6.79
N PRO A 121 2.80 1.15 5.77
CA PRO A 121 2.46 1.49 4.40
C PRO A 121 0.96 1.38 4.17
N LEU A 122 0.38 2.47 3.65
CA LEU A 122 -1.07 2.65 3.47
C LEU A 122 -1.62 1.90 2.25
N PHE A 123 -0.77 1.47 1.31
CA PHE A 123 -1.17 0.90 0.02
C PHE A 123 -0.98 -0.63 -0.08
N LYS A 124 -0.92 -1.36 1.05
CA LYS A 124 -0.68 -2.83 1.07
C LYS A 124 -1.62 -3.60 0.13
N GLY A 125 -2.93 -3.40 0.29
CA GLY A 125 -3.97 -4.06 -0.51
C GLY A 125 -4.23 -3.46 -1.90
N PHE A 126 -3.44 -2.49 -2.37
CA PHE A 126 -3.65 -1.85 -3.69
C PHE A 126 -2.98 -2.61 -4.82
N THR A 127 -3.68 -2.83 -5.92
CA THR A 127 -3.11 -3.33 -7.19
C THR A 127 -3.24 -2.25 -8.25
N TYR A 128 -2.12 -1.83 -8.84
CA TYR A 128 -2.09 -0.83 -9.91
C TYR A 128 -2.36 -1.52 -11.26
N LYS A 129 -3.51 -1.24 -11.87
CA LYS A 129 -3.91 -1.77 -13.19
C LYS A 129 -3.32 -0.94 -14.32
N SER A 130 -3.31 0.38 -14.17
CA SER A 130 -2.72 1.31 -15.12
C SER A 130 -2.17 2.54 -14.42
N VAL A 131 -1.04 3.06 -14.90
CA VAL A 131 -0.40 4.29 -14.41
C VAL A 131 0.17 5.03 -15.63
N ALA A 132 -0.43 6.16 -16.01
CA ALA A 132 -0.01 6.92 -17.18
C ALA A 132 -0.13 8.43 -16.97
N LEU A 133 0.96 9.18 -17.16
CA LEU A 133 0.89 10.64 -17.24
C LEU A 133 0.53 11.08 -18.66
N LYS A 134 -0.54 11.85 -18.79
CA LYS A 134 -0.95 12.49 -20.04
C LYS A 134 -1.34 13.94 -19.77
N ASP A 135 -0.76 14.89 -20.50
CA ASP A 135 -1.11 16.33 -20.44
C ASP A 135 -1.10 16.93 -19.02
N GLY A 136 -0.25 16.40 -18.13
CA GLY A 136 -0.16 16.78 -16.71
C GLY A 136 -1.13 16.08 -15.76
N GLN A 137 -2.03 15.23 -16.26
CA GLN A 137 -2.91 14.37 -15.47
C GLN A 137 -2.33 12.95 -15.35
N LEU A 138 -2.05 12.52 -14.12
CA LEU A 138 -1.71 11.13 -13.81
C LEU A 138 -3.00 10.30 -13.77
N ASN A 139 -3.21 9.49 -14.80
CA ASN A 139 -4.31 8.52 -14.86
C ASN A 139 -3.88 7.25 -14.11
N LEU A 140 -4.64 6.89 -13.08
CA LEU A 140 -4.31 5.83 -12.13
C LEU A 140 -5.54 4.94 -11.93
N ASP A 141 -5.51 3.72 -12.47
CA ASP A 141 -6.55 2.71 -12.24
C ASP A 141 -6.06 1.66 -11.23
N VAL A 142 -6.87 1.38 -10.21
CA VAL A 142 -6.52 0.49 -9.11
C VAL A 142 -7.61 -0.53 -8.78
N SER A 143 -7.21 -1.63 -8.15
CA SER A 143 -8.10 -2.49 -7.36
C SER A 143 -7.66 -2.43 -5.90
N ILE A 144 -8.63 -2.49 -4.98
CA ILE A 144 -8.40 -2.43 -3.53
C ILE A 144 -8.93 -3.72 -2.91
N ALA A 145 -8.04 -4.55 -2.36
CA ALA A 145 -8.39 -5.71 -1.55
C ALA A 145 -8.89 -5.29 -0.16
N ASP A 146 -9.60 -6.18 0.55
CA ASP A 146 -10.23 -5.85 1.83
C ASP A 146 -9.22 -5.49 2.93
N ASP A 147 -8.00 -6.05 2.90
CA ASP A 147 -6.89 -5.67 3.78
C ASP A 147 -6.29 -4.29 3.46
N GLY A 148 -6.66 -3.70 2.32
CA GLY A 148 -6.36 -2.33 1.93
C GLY A 148 -7.39 -1.30 2.42
N ARG A 149 -8.48 -1.72 3.08
CA ARG A 149 -9.50 -0.80 3.64
C ARG A 149 -9.14 -0.43 5.08
N LEU A 150 -8.85 0.85 5.30
CA LEU A 150 -8.32 1.41 6.54
C LEU A 150 -9.34 2.31 7.30
N GLY A 151 -10.59 2.39 6.83
CA GLY A 151 -11.63 3.25 7.39
C GLY A 151 -11.36 4.75 7.19
N SER A 152 -12.18 5.60 7.83
CA SER A 152 -12.19 7.06 7.64
C SER A 152 -10.82 7.75 7.76
N GLY A 153 -10.16 7.67 8.92
CA GLY A 153 -8.83 8.28 9.10
C GLY A 153 -7.73 7.66 8.23
N GLY A 154 -7.88 6.38 7.89
CA GLY A 154 -6.99 5.69 6.95
C GLY A 154 -7.17 6.15 5.51
N GLU A 155 -8.40 6.43 5.08
CA GLU A 155 -8.72 7.00 3.77
C GLU A 155 -8.14 8.41 3.60
N GLU A 156 -8.32 9.27 4.61
CA GLU A 156 -7.74 10.63 4.62
C GLU A 156 -6.21 10.59 4.49
N MET A 157 -5.53 9.81 5.36
CA MET A 157 -4.08 9.65 5.29
C MET A 157 -3.61 9.06 3.96
N LEU A 158 -4.36 8.12 3.37
CA LEU A 158 -4.02 7.50 2.09
C LEU A 158 -4.11 8.51 0.95
N LEU A 159 -5.17 9.32 0.91
CA LEU A 159 -5.35 10.37 -0.08
C LEU A 159 -4.28 11.46 0.05
N ASP A 160 -3.92 11.88 1.26
CA ASP A 160 -2.85 12.86 1.46
C ASP A 160 -1.46 12.26 1.12
N ALA A 161 -1.19 11.00 1.48
CA ALA A 161 0.04 10.31 1.10
C ALA A 161 0.18 10.15 -0.42
N LEU A 162 -0.91 9.81 -1.14
CA LEU A 162 -0.95 9.77 -2.60
C LEU A 162 -0.60 11.14 -3.19
N GLN A 163 -1.30 12.18 -2.73
CA GLN A 163 -1.12 13.55 -3.23
C GLN A 163 0.29 14.05 -2.97
N LYS A 164 0.82 13.98 -1.75
CA LYS A 164 2.18 14.45 -1.44
C LYS A 164 3.25 13.68 -2.24
N THR A 165 3.12 12.36 -2.38
CA THR A 165 4.10 11.54 -3.13
C THR A 165 4.05 11.79 -4.63
N MET A 166 2.86 11.93 -5.23
CA MET A 166 2.72 12.14 -6.68
C MET A 166 2.93 13.60 -7.08
N PHE A 167 2.42 14.55 -6.30
CA PHE A 167 2.62 15.99 -6.55
C PHE A 167 4.00 16.51 -6.16
N GLN A 168 4.95 15.67 -5.73
CA GLN A 168 6.38 16.04 -5.76
C GLN A 168 6.88 16.22 -7.22
N PHE A 169 6.30 15.46 -8.17
CA PHE A 169 6.68 15.51 -9.58
C PHE A 169 6.04 16.75 -10.20
N SER A 170 6.85 17.74 -10.57
CA SER A 170 6.36 19.07 -10.93
C SER A 170 5.42 19.05 -12.13
N GLU A 171 5.60 18.10 -13.05
CA GLU A 171 4.76 17.83 -14.22
C GLU A 171 3.38 17.24 -13.89
N VAL A 172 3.22 16.54 -12.77
CA VAL A 172 1.92 16.03 -12.31
C VAL A 172 1.13 17.18 -11.71
N LYS A 173 0.07 17.62 -12.40
CA LYS A 173 -0.83 18.72 -12.01
C LYS A 173 -2.15 18.22 -11.43
N SER A 174 -2.56 17.02 -11.82
CA SER A 174 -3.76 16.36 -11.30
C SER A 174 -3.60 14.83 -11.33
N ILE A 175 -4.46 14.13 -10.58
CA ILE A 175 -4.55 12.67 -10.51
C ILE A 175 -6.00 12.28 -10.80
N GLU A 176 -6.22 11.51 -11.85
CA GLU A 176 -7.50 10.83 -12.08
C GLU A 176 -7.39 9.43 -11.49
N LEU A 177 -8.06 9.20 -10.36
CA LEU A 177 -8.04 7.93 -9.64
C LEU A 177 -9.32 7.16 -9.94
N LEU A 178 -9.19 5.99 -10.55
CA LEU A 178 -10.27 5.06 -10.85
C LEU A 178 -10.13 3.80 -10.01
N VAL A 179 -11.27 3.22 -9.59
CA VAL A 179 -11.33 1.90 -8.97
C VAL A 179 -12.01 0.95 -9.93
N ASP A 180 -11.27 -0.08 -10.36
CA ASP A 180 -11.72 -1.06 -11.36
C ASP A 180 -12.27 -0.43 -12.65
N GLY A 181 -11.61 0.62 -13.13
CA GLY A 181 -11.99 1.40 -14.32
C GLY A 181 -13.17 2.35 -14.12
N LYS A 182 -13.63 2.57 -12.87
CA LYS A 182 -14.77 3.43 -12.55
C LYS A 182 -14.35 4.64 -11.72
N GLN A 183 -15.00 5.77 -11.99
CA GLN A 183 -15.05 6.88 -11.04
C GLN A 183 -15.93 6.47 -9.86
N VAL A 184 -15.49 6.78 -8.65
CA VAL A 184 -16.15 6.40 -7.39
C VAL A 184 -16.21 7.63 -6.49
N GLU A 185 -17.34 7.87 -5.83
CA GLU A 185 -17.50 9.06 -4.99
C GLU A 185 -16.56 9.05 -3.77
N SER A 186 -16.05 7.88 -3.38
CA SER A 186 -15.14 7.67 -2.26
C SER A 186 -14.39 6.34 -2.43
N LEU A 187 -13.18 6.20 -1.86
CA LEU A 187 -12.43 4.93 -1.87
C LEU A 187 -12.91 3.96 -0.78
N MET A 188 -13.34 4.50 0.37
CA MET A 188 -13.77 3.70 1.53
C MET A 188 -15.12 4.13 2.13
N GLY A 189 -15.76 5.17 1.57
CA GLY A 189 -17.09 5.64 1.95
C GLY A 189 -17.09 6.79 2.96
N HIS A 190 -15.96 7.48 3.16
CA HIS A 190 -15.85 8.56 4.15
C HIS A 190 -15.41 9.90 3.56
N MET A 191 -14.59 9.89 2.51
CA MET A 191 -14.06 11.11 1.88
C MET A 191 -14.53 11.25 0.44
N ASP A 192 -15.04 12.43 0.05
CA ASP A 192 -15.36 12.77 -1.33
C ASP A 192 -14.09 12.70 -2.21
N LEU A 193 -14.14 11.91 -3.28
CA LEU A 193 -13.06 11.77 -4.25
C LEU A 193 -13.30 12.68 -5.47
N PRO A 194 -12.56 13.80 -5.62
CA PRO A 194 -12.72 14.66 -6.78
C PRO A 194 -12.12 14.04 -8.05
N HIS A 195 -12.81 14.22 -9.17
CA HIS A 195 -12.41 13.72 -10.49
C HIS A 195 -12.06 14.87 -11.45
N PRO A 196 -10.77 15.18 -11.69
CA PRO A 196 -9.57 14.65 -11.02
C PRO A 196 -9.24 15.38 -9.71
N ILE A 197 -8.44 14.74 -8.86
CA ILE A 197 -7.75 15.40 -7.74
C ILE A 197 -6.76 16.40 -8.32
N LYS A 198 -6.95 17.70 -8.05
CA LYS A 198 -6.05 18.77 -8.53
C LYS A 198 -4.97 19.04 -7.50
N ARG A 199 -3.74 19.35 -7.93
CA ARG A 199 -2.70 19.86 -7.03
C ARG A 199 -3.22 21.13 -6.35
N SER A 200 -3.40 21.08 -5.03
CA SER A 200 -3.68 22.26 -4.22
C SER A 200 -2.61 23.32 -4.47
N GLN A 201 -3.04 24.55 -4.76
CA GLN A 201 -2.14 25.69 -4.75
C GLN A 201 -1.98 26.08 -3.28
N SER A 202 -0.77 25.89 -2.73
CA SER A 202 -0.35 26.52 -1.47
C SER A 202 0.18 27.92 -1.75
#